data_AF-A0A7X7UDB7-F1
#
_entry.id   AF-A0A7X7UDB7-F1
#
_cell.length_a   1.000
_cell.length_b   1.000
_cell.length_c   1.000
_cell.angle_alpha   90.00
_cell.angle_beta   90.00
_cell.angle_gamma   90.00
#
_symmetry.space_group_name_H-M   'P 1'
#
loop_
_entity.id
_entity.type
_entity.pdbx_description
1 polymer ?
#
loop_
_entity_poly.entity_id
_entity_poly.type
_entity_poly.pdbx_seq_one_letter_code
_entity_poly.pdbx_strand_id
1 'polypeptide(L)'
;MKKVIFCLLFLLAFAAAPLFAQTGTISGVVYHDGNQSSESVFVQEIDESDALLPNIPVSLLDGTNETEVFTGDDGAYAFTDLAPGTYFVDVELRDHDCTSNNQGLRTPEAIREGALTIVSLGDSIGIQGPEFPYPTRLSWLFENLATVTLHNLHVSGSRSWEWLPGDEHAYWENLAMPVLPDADIVTVTITGNDLEVYVDGLEPPYNPLDILQAFLANPQYLLEAVPRLKELLQNIKDVNPDCDLVFIVYPNFANSDFFLEYIPETFQPLTMWLMSLAVGWERGAAAEIQDIVITDTINYYGDEPLDPYLVDIVHPNDAGSQVYAEQTFRALGGVVLEDAKLGEDRMTGFYAPELADDDDDDDDDNNDDNDDNDDNDDNDDNDDTSPADDDTADDDDDDNDDNDDNDDNDDNDDSAGSGTGDDDDDDSGCGC
;
A
#
# COMPACT_ATOMS: atom_id res chain seq x y z
N MET A 1 -5.87 -33.00 81.04
CA MET A 1 -6.83 -32.77 79.94
C MET A 1 -6.06 -32.04 78.85
N LYS A 2 -5.54 -32.76 77.85
CA LYS A 2 -6.16 -33.09 76.55
C LYS A 2 -5.99 -31.97 75.51
N LYS A 3 -5.13 -32.29 74.52
CA LYS A 3 -5.12 -31.87 73.11
C LYS A 3 -4.59 -30.47 72.78
N VAL A 4 -3.27 -30.36 72.62
CA VAL A 4 -2.64 -29.38 71.73
C VAL A 4 -2.56 -30.01 70.35
N ILE A 5 -3.23 -29.36 69.40
CA ILE A 5 -3.36 -29.78 68.00
C ILE A 5 -2.02 -29.54 67.30
N PHE A 6 -1.47 -30.64 66.79
CA PHE A 6 -0.36 -30.67 65.85
C PHE A 6 -0.93 -30.21 64.49
N CYS A 7 -0.81 -28.92 64.18
CA CYS A 7 -1.17 -28.41 62.84
C CYS A 7 0.09 -28.50 61.98
N LEU A 8 0.04 -29.41 61.00
CA LEU A 8 1.06 -29.61 59.98
C LEU A 8 1.34 -28.29 59.25
N LEU A 9 2.57 -27.80 59.39
CA LEU A 9 3.22 -26.96 58.38
C LEU A 9 3.48 -27.83 57.15
N PHE A 10 2.51 -27.92 56.24
CA PHE A 10 2.78 -28.31 54.86
C PHE A 10 3.39 -27.08 54.17
N LEU A 11 4.70 -26.97 54.26
CA LEU A 11 5.51 -26.04 53.50
C LEU A 11 5.52 -26.58 52.06
N LEU A 12 4.49 -26.22 51.30
CA LEU A 12 4.44 -26.42 49.84
C LEU A 12 5.52 -25.51 49.25
N ALA A 13 6.74 -26.04 49.16
CA ALA A 13 7.72 -25.55 48.23
C ALA A 13 7.18 -25.85 46.83
N PHE A 14 6.36 -24.93 46.29
CA PHE A 14 6.22 -24.84 44.85
C PHE A 14 7.62 -24.51 44.34
N ALA A 15 8.31 -25.53 43.84
CA ALA A 15 9.41 -25.30 42.91
C ALA A 15 8.77 -24.52 41.76
N ALA A 16 9.03 -23.21 41.70
CA ALA A 16 8.77 -22.43 40.51
C ALA A 16 9.59 -23.10 39.42
N ALA A 17 8.95 -23.93 38.60
CA ALA A 17 9.55 -24.36 37.35
C ALA A 17 9.92 -23.06 36.63
N PRO A 18 11.14 -22.93 36.08
CA PRO A 18 11.45 -21.78 35.26
C PRO A 18 10.39 -21.75 34.16
N LEU A 19 9.59 -20.69 34.13
CA LEU A 19 8.75 -20.38 32.99
C LEU A 19 9.76 -20.09 31.87
N PHE A 20 9.96 -21.04 30.97
CA PHE A 20 10.65 -20.73 29.72
C PHE A 20 9.73 -19.73 29.02
N ALA A 21 10.20 -18.50 28.87
CA ALA A 21 9.49 -17.53 28.05
C ALA A 21 9.37 -18.16 26.65
N GLN A 22 8.15 -18.21 26.12
CA GLN A 22 7.92 -18.68 24.78
C GLN A 22 8.57 -17.65 23.84
N THR A 23 9.45 -18.11 22.96
CA THR A 23 10.10 -17.24 21.98
C THR A 23 9.50 -17.43 20.61
N GLY A 24 9.43 -16.34 19.85
CA GLY A 24 8.97 -16.31 18.48
C GLY A 24 10.08 -16.25 17.45
N THR A 25 9.67 -16.35 16.21
CA THR A 25 10.52 -16.28 15.02
C THR A 25 9.85 -15.41 13.97
N ILE A 26 10.64 -14.53 13.35
CA ILE A 26 10.26 -13.79 12.15
C ILE A 26 11.18 -14.29 11.05
N SER A 27 10.63 -14.88 10.01
CA SER A 27 11.37 -15.38 8.85
C SER A 27 10.84 -14.77 7.58
N GLY A 28 11.57 -14.98 6.49
CA GLY A 28 11.06 -14.67 5.18
C GLY A 28 11.98 -15.04 4.03
N VAL A 29 11.57 -14.65 2.83
CA VAL A 29 12.28 -14.82 1.57
C VAL A 29 12.32 -13.48 0.83
N VAL A 30 13.52 -13.11 0.35
CA VAL A 30 13.74 -12.00 -0.57
C VAL A 30 14.10 -12.56 -1.94
N TYR A 31 13.48 -12.06 -2.99
CA TYR A 31 13.66 -12.59 -4.33
C TYR A 31 13.49 -11.52 -5.41
N HIS A 32 14.08 -11.77 -6.57
CA HIS A 32 13.84 -11.07 -7.81
C HIS A 32 12.54 -11.58 -8.42
N ASP A 33 11.52 -10.73 -8.45
CA ASP A 33 10.26 -10.93 -9.15
C ASP A 33 10.43 -10.48 -10.61
N GLY A 34 10.84 -11.41 -11.47
CA GLY A 34 11.28 -11.13 -12.83
C GLY A 34 10.12 -10.78 -13.77
N ASN A 35 8.93 -11.28 -13.46
CA ASN A 35 7.71 -10.99 -14.22
C ASN A 35 6.81 -9.92 -13.56
N GLN A 36 7.22 -9.39 -12.40
CA GLN A 36 6.48 -8.39 -11.61
C GLN A 36 5.06 -8.86 -11.25
N SER A 37 4.90 -10.15 -10.94
CA SER A 37 3.61 -10.76 -10.63
C SER A 37 3.22 -10.66 -9.15
N SER A 38 4.17 -10.34 -8.27
CA SER A 38 3.82 -9.98 -6.91
C SER A 38 3.20 -8.60 -6.90
N GLU A 39 1.97 -8.50 -6.40
CA GLU A 39 1.23 -7.23 -6.38
C GLU A 39 0.95 -6.75 -4.94
N SER A 40 1.03 -7.63 -3.94
CA SER A 40 0.76 -7.30 -2.53
C SER A 40 1.31 -8.37 -1.58
N VAL A 41 1.15 -8.19 -0.27
CA VAL A 41 1.43 -9.25 0.74
C VAL A 41 0.69 -10.57 0.45
N PHE A 42 -0.47 -10.53 -0.21
CA PHE A 42 -1.35 -11.69 -0.44
C PHE A 42 -1.32 -12.22 -1.88
N VAL A 43 -0.70 -11.49 -2.79
CA VAL A 43 -0.51 -11.88 -4.19
C VAL A 43 0.99 -11.95 -4.40
N GLN A 44 1.57 -13.10 -4.07
CA GLN A 44 2.99 -13.40 -4.26
C GLN A 44 3.13 -14.84 -4.72
N GLU A 45 3.90 -15.04 -5.79
CA GLU A 45 4.29 -16.35 -6.29
C GLU A 45 5.79 -16.26 -6.64
N ILE A 46 6.50 -17.38 -6.47
CA ILE A 46 7.83 -17.59 -7.07
C ILE A 46 7.62 -18.64 -8.15
N ASP A 47 7.88 -18.26 -9.38
CA ASP A 47 7.85 -19.15 -10.53
C ASP A 47 9.21 -19.27 -11.24
N GLU A 48 9.19 -19.81 -12.45
CA GLU A 48 10.38 -20.05 -13.27
C GLU A 48 11.04 -18.78 -13.84
N SER A 49 10.38 -17.63 -13.73
CA SER A 49 10.92 -16.32 -14.12
C SER A 49 11.55 -15.53 -12.96
N ASP A 50 11.53 -16.10 -11.75
CA ASP A 50 12.02 -15.46 -10.54
C ASP A 50 13.34 -16.06 -10.06
N ALA A 51 14.11 -15.28 -9.29
CA ALA A 51 15.37 -15.72 -8.71
C ALA A 51 15.45 -15.38 -7.22
N LEU A 52 15.88 -16.31 -6.38
CA LEU A 52 16.10 -16.06 -4.95
C LEU A 52 17.32 -15.15 -4.78
N LEU A 53 17.24 -14.14 -3.90
CA LEU A 53 18.31 -13.15 -3.76
C LEU A 53 19.17 -13.43 -2.51
N PRO A 54 20.40 -13.95 -2.66
CA PRO A 54 21.30 -14.20 -1.53
C PRO A 54 22.06 -12.95 -1.09
N ASN A 55 22.58 -12.98 0.14
CA ASN A 55 23.42 -11.93 0.72
C ASN A 55 22.75 -10.53 0.76
N ILE A 56 21.43 -10.46 0.78
CA ILE A 56 20.67 -9.23 0.98
C ILE A 56 20.61 -8.92 2.48
N PRO A 57 21.01 -7.72 2.93
CA PRO A 57 20.86 -7.32 4.32
C PRO A 57 19.38 -7.16 4.68
N VAL A 58 19.00 -7.72 5.83
CA VAL A 58 17.66 -7.60 6.41
C VAL A 58 17.81 -7.16 7.86
N SER A 59 17.19 -6.05 8.20
CA SER A 59 17.18 -5.47 9.54
C SER A 59 15.85 -5.70 10.24
N LEU A 60 15.94 -6.02 11.53
CA LEU A 60 14.82 -6.08 12.46
C LEU A 60 14.93 -4.95 13.47
N LEU A 61 13.95 -4.04 13.44
CA LEU A 61 13.83 -2.92 14.36
C LEU A 61 12.89 -3.26 15.53
N ASP A 62 13.36 -2.98 16.75
CA ASP A 62 12.60 -3.00 18.01
C ASP A 62 12.80 -1.63 18.68
N GLY A 63 12.08 -0.66 18.12
CA GLY A 63 12.34 0.77 18.31
C GLY A 63 13.67 1.20 17.73
N THR A 64 14.50 1.88 18.53
CA THR A 64 15.83 2.31 18.10
C THR A 64 16.88 1.19 18.15
N ASN A 65 16.50 -0.03 18.54
CA ASN A 65 17.39 -1.19 18.51
C ASN A 65 17.25 -1.88 17.16
N GLU A 66 18.36 -2.32 16.60
CA GLU A 66 18.43 -2.94 15.28
C GLU A 66 19.27 -4.22 15.35
N THR A 67 18.77 -5.28 14.73
CA THR A 67 19.50 -6.53 14.50
C THR A 67 19.51 -6.83 13.03
N GLU A 68 20.68 -7.11 12.46
CA GLU A 68 20.85 -7.38 11.04
C GLU A 68 21.18 -8.87 10.82
N VAL A 69 20.59 -9.44 9.76
CA VAL A 69 20.95 -10.74 9.18
C VAL A 69 21.10 -10.59 7.68
N PHE A 70 21.68 -11.59 7.02
CA PHE A 70 21.76 -11.65 5.56
C PHE A 70 20.92 -12.82 5.06
N THR A 71 20.30 -12.67 3.89
CA THR A 71 19.64 -13.80 3.22
C THR A 71 20.64 -14.88 2.83
N GLY A 72 20.23 -16.14 2.93
CA GLY A 72 21.01 -17.29 2.47
C GLY A 72 20.96 -17.48 0.95
N ASP A 73 21.64 -18.53 0.46
CA ASP A 73 21.65 -18.93 -0.96
C ASP A 73 20.24 -19.18 -1.53
N ASP A 74 19.25 -19.44 -0.67
CA ASP A 74 17.85 -19.64 -1.00
C ASP A 74 16.99 -18.38 -0.77
N GLY A 75 17.61 -17.20 -0.64
CA GLY A 75 16.93 -15.92 -0.37
C GLY A 75 16.31 -15.83 1.02
N ALA A 76 16.43 -16.88 1.86
CA ALA A 76 15.75 -16.95 3.14
C ALA A 76 16.51 -16.22 4.25
N TYR A 77 15.78 -15.59 5.17
CA TYR A 77 16.31 -15.00 6.40
C TYR A 77 15.46 -15.40 7.62
N ALA A 78 16.03 -15.30 8.81
CA ALA A 78 15.30 -15.53 10.06
C ALA A 78 15.89 -14.81 11.27
N PHE A 79 15.00 -14.24 12.09
CA PHE A 79 15.26 -13.75 13.43
C PHE A 79 14.59 -14.69 14.43
N THR A 80 15.37 -15.37 15.26
CA THR A 80 14.89 -16.35 16.23
C THR A 80 14.99 -15.84 17.66
N ASP A 81 14.39 -16.56 18.61
CA ASP A 81 14.47 -16.27 20.04
C ASP A 81 13.89 -14.89 20.44
N LEU A 82 12.90 -14.40 19.67
CA LEU A 82 12.24 -13.11 19.90
C LEU A 82 11.21 -13.20 21.03
N ALA A 83 11.07 -12.15 21.82
CA ALA A 83 9.97 -12.05 22.77
C ALA A 83 8.66 -11.69 22.03
N PRO A 84 7.48 -11.92 22.62
CA PRO A 84 6.27 -11.25 22.17
C PRO A 84 6.45 -9.73 22.19
N GLY A 85 6.04 -9.06 21.12
CA GLY A 85 6.31 -7.64 20.90
C GLY A 85 5.98 -7.18 19.49
N THR A 86 6.22 -5.90 19.24
CA THR A 86 6.08 -5.28 17.92
C THR A 86 7.45 -5.06 17.32
N TYR A 87 7.61 -5.47 16.07
CA TYR A 87 8.86 -5.38 15.33
C TYR A 87 8.61 -4.76 13.96
N PHE A 88 9.67 -4.31 13.30
CA PHE A 88 9.62 -3.84 11.93
C PHE A 88 10.76 -4.49 11.13
N VAL A 89 10.44 -5.07 9.98
CA VAL A 89 11.41 -5.66 9.07
C VAL A 89 11.71 -4.67 7.95
N ASP A 90 13.00 -4.41 7.71
CA ASP A 90 13.52 -3.57 6.64
C ASP A 90 14.47 -4.40 5.78
N VAL A 91 14.19 -4.54 4.48
CA VAL A 91 15.07 -5.24 3.53
C VAL A 91 15.90 -4.19 2.79
N GLU A 92 17.23 -4.24 2.86
CA GLU A 92 18.06 -3.19 2.26
C GLU A 92 18.24 -3.38 0.74
N LEU A 93 17.17 -3.12 -0.01
CA LEU A 93 17.11 -3.06 -1.48
C LEU A 93 16.34 -1.82 -1.95
N ARG A 94 16.80 -0.65 -1.50
CA ARG A 94 16.08 0.62 -1.66
C ARG A 94 16.24 1.27 -3.04
N ASP A 95 17.20 0.79 -3.83
CA ASP A 95 17.43 1.24 -5.19
C ASP A 95 16.63 0.40 -6.22
N HIS A 96 15.72 -0.47 -5.74
CA HIS A 96 14.92 -1.41 -6.52
C HIS A 96 13.43 -1.26 -6.23
N ASP A 97 12.62 -1.48 -7.26
CA ASP A 97 11.16 -1.44 -7.12
C ASP A 97 10.69 -2.68 -6.34
N CYS A 98 10.05 -2.47 -5.19
CA CYS A 98 9.37 -3.53 -4.44
C CYS A 98 8.06 -3.89 -5.16
N THR A 99 8.10 -4.92 -6.02
CA THR A 99 6.93 -5.32 -6.81
C THR A 99 5.79 -5.78 -5.91
N SER A 100 6.10 -6.47 -4.81
CA SER A 100 5.11 -6.92 -3.83
C SER A 100 4.41 -5.79 -3.05
N ASN A 101 4.75 -4.52 -3.29
CA ASN A 101 4.13 -3.32 -2.69
C ASN A 101 3.96 -3.44 -1.17
N ASN A 102 4.93 -4.06 -0.49
CA ASN A 102 4.80 -4.46 0.91
C ASN A 102 6.06 -4.15 1.75
N GLN A 103 6.72 -3.07 1.37
CA GLN A 103 7.84 -2.50 2.08
C GLN A 103 7.81 -0.98 2.04
N GLY A 104 7.75 -0.36 3.21
CA GLY A 104 7.98 1.08 3.35
C GLY A 104 9.47 1.40 3.21
N LEU A 105 9.78 2.46 2.46
CA LEU A 105 11.14 2.98 2.29
C LEU A 105 11.49 3.98 3.38
N ARG A 106 10.54 4.79 3.86
CA ARG A 106 10.78 5.89 4.82
C ARG A 106 10.52 5.51 6.27
N THR A 107 9.57 4.62 6.50
CA THR A 107 9.16 4.18 7.83
C THR A 107 10.32 3.60 8.66
N PRO A 108 11.20 2.74 8.12
CA PRO A 108 12.37 2.26 8.87
C PRO A 108 13.25 3.39 9.41
N GLU A 109 13.51 4.42 8.62
CA GLU A 109 14.31 5.59 8.98
C GLU A 109 13.63 6.40 10.07
N ALA A 110 12.32 6.64 9.95
CA ALA A 110 11.56 7.36 10.95
C ALA A 110 11.58 6.62 12.31
N ILE A 111 11.50 5.28 12.28
CA ILE A 111 11.69 4.44 13.46
C ILE A 111 13.10 4.59 14.04
N ARG A 112 14.15 4.55 13.21
CA ARG A 112 15.54 4.76 13.64
C ARG A 112 15.75 6.18 14.23
N GLU A 113 15.07 7.18 13.71
CA GLU A 113 15.04 8.56 14.20
C GLU A 113 14.24 8.71 15.51
N GLY A 114 13.37 7.75 15.82
CA GLY A 114 12.56 7.67 17.03
C GLY A 114 11.30 8.54 17.00
N ALA A 115 10.93 9.06 15.84
CA ALA A 115 9.73 9.87 15.65
C ALA A 115 9.09 9.55 14.29
N LEU A 116 7.77 9.45 14.27
CA LEU A 116 6.98 9.06 13.10
C LEU A 116 5.75 9.96 12.98
N THR A 117 5.53 10.56 11.81
CA THR A 117 4.34 11.34 11.47
C THR A 117 3.48 10.57 10.48
N ILE A 118 2.27 10.21 10.91
CA ILE A 118 1.27 9.53 10.09
C ILE A 118 0.20 10.55 9.68
N VAL A 119 0.00 10.70 8.37
CA VAL A 119 -1.13 11.42 7.80
C VAL A 119 -2.10 10.40 7.22
N SER A 120 -3.36 10.45 7.63
CA SER A 120 -4.41 9.56 7.12
C SER A 120 -5.50 10.41 6.50
N LEU A 121 -5.79 10.22 5.22
CA LEU A 121 -6.82 10.96 4.50
C LEU A 121 -7.73 10.02 3.73
N GLY A 122 -8.94 10.50 3.41
CA GLY A 122 -9.93 9.68 2.75
C GLY A 122 -11.34 9.96 3.22
N ASP A 123 -12.19 8.95 3.11
CA ASP A 123 -13.61 9.03 3.38
C ASP A 123 -14.01 8.55 4.79
N SER A 124 -15.28 8.17 4.97
CA SER A 124 -15.85 7.76 6.24
C SER A 124 -15.18 6.54 6.88
N ILE A 125 -14.44 5.71 6.13
CA ILE A 125 -13.84 4.47 6.64
C ILE A 125 -12.80 4.75 7.75
N GLY A 126 -12.12 5.90 7.72
CA GLY A 126 -11.15 6.29 8.75
C GLY A 126 -11.74 6.99 9.98
N ILE A 127 -13.06 7.21 10.05
CA ILE A 127 -13.70 7.98 11.14
C ILE A 127 -15.05 7.43 11.62
N GLN A 128 -15.76 6.60 10.84
CA GLN A 128 -17.04 6.02 11.23
C GLN A 128 -16.88 4.57 11.72
N GLY A 129 -17.82 4.13 12.56
CA GLY A 129 -17.86 2.79 13.12
C GLY A 129 -17.45 2.75 14.60
N PRO A 130 -16.26 2.25 14.96
CA PRO A 130 -15.83 2.11 16.35
C PRO A 130 -15.44 3.44 17.00
N GLU A 131 -15.28 3.42 18.32
CA GLU A 131 -14.71 4.54 19.10
C GLU A 131 -13.30 4.90 18.62
N PHE A 132 -12.53 3.89 18.22
CA PHE A 132 -11.16 4.03 17.74
C PHE A 132 -11.05 3.48 16.31
N PRO A 133 -11.05 4.35 15.28
CA PRO A 133 -10.93 3.91 13.89
C PRO A 133 -9.51 3.43 13.57
N TYR A 134 -9.34 2.84 12.39
CA TYR A 134 -8.07 2.24 11.98
C TYR A 134 -6.86 3.19 12.06
N PRO A 135 -6.92 4.51 11.75
CA PRO A 135 -5.73 5.36 11.81
C PRO A 135 -5.19 5.48 13.23
N THR A 136 -6.10 5.56 14.21
CA THR A 136 -5.74 5.56 15.63
C THR A 136 -5.12 4.23 16.03
N ARG A 137 -5.69 3.10 15.61
CA ARG A 137 -5.14 1.76 15.90
C ARG A 137 -3.78 1.55 15.27
N LEU A 138 -3.57 2.03 14.04
CA LEU A 138 -2.30 2.01 13.35
C LEU A 138 -1.24 2.77 14.15
N SER A 139 -1.57 3.96 14.66
CA SER A 139 -0.65 4.74 15.50
C SER A 139 -0.20 3.96 16.75
N TRP A 140 -1.09 3.20 17.39
CA TRP A 140 -0.76 2.38 18.55
C TRP A 140 0.21 1.23 18.24
N LEU A 141 0.14 0.66 17.03
CA LEU A 141 1.11 -0.36 16.60
C LEU A 141 2.53 0.22 16.53
N PHE A 142 2.67 1.50 16.16
CA PHE A 142 3.96 2.19 16.12
C PHE A 142 4.44 2.77 17.45
N GLU A 143 3.59 2.90 18.48
CA GLU A 143 3.97 3.52 19.77
C GLU A 143 5.13 2.82 20.50
N ASN A 144 5.34 1.52 20.26
CA ASN A 144 6.48 0.78 20.81
C ASN A 144 7.77 0.97 19.98
N LEU A 145 7.65 1.46 18.75
CA LEU A 145 8.75 1.63 17.81
C LEU A 145 9.25 3.08 17.78
N ALA A 146 8.35 4.07 17.84
CA ALA A 146 8.68 5.48 17.74
C ALA A 146 7.67 6.37 18.49
N THR A 147 8.03 7.63 18.68
CA THR A 147 7.04 8.65 19.09
C THR A 147 6.15 8.99 17.90
N VAL A 148 4.85 8.76 18.01
CA VAL A 148 3.92 8.92 16.88
C VAL A 148 3.13 10.23 16.96
N THR A 149 3.07 10.95 15.83
CA THR A 149 2.12 12.04 15.59
C THR A 149 1.12 11.59 14.53
N LEU A 150 -0.18 11.65 14.84
CA LEU A 150 -1.25 11.26 13.90
C LEU A 150 -2.07 12.48 13.47
N HIS A 151 -2.18 12.68 12.16
CA HIS A 151 -3.11 13.59 11.51
C HIS A 151 -4.19 12.77 10.79
N ASN A 152 -5.33 12.54 11.45
CA ASN A 152 -6.50 11.93 10.81
C ASN A 152 -7.35 13.02 10.16
N LEU A 153 -7.27 13.11 8.84
CA LEU A 153 -7.90 14.14 8.01
C LEU A 153 -9.19 13.65 7.33
N HIS A 154 -9.62 12.41 7.56
CA HIS A 154 -10.75 11.82 6.84
C HIS A 154 -12.01 12.68 6.91
N VAL A 155 -12.69 12.78 5.77
CA VAL A 155 -13.94 13.54 5.62
C VAL A 155 -15.03 12.60 5.13
N SER A 156 -16.07 12.44 5.95
CA SER A 156 -17.19 11.54 5.64
C SER A 156 -17.87 11.93 4.33
N GLY A 157 -18.10 10.95 3.46
CA GLY A 157 -18.75 11.15 2.15
C GLY A 157 -17.85 11.80 1.11
N SER A 158 -16.57 12.07 1.43
CA SER A 158 -15.67 12.70 0.48
C SER A 158 -15.33 11.79 -0.69
N ARG A 159 -15.03 12.40 -1.83
CA ARG A 159 -14.71 11.74 -3.10
C ARG A 159 -13.30 12.09 -3.54
N SER A 160 -12.69 11.27 -4.40
CA SER A 160 -11.28 11.44 -4.77
C SER A 160 -10.95 12.82 -5.34
N TRP A 161 -11.84 13.44 -6.11
CA TRP A 161 -11.60 14.77 -6.69
C TRP A 161 -11.64 15.91 -5.69
N GLU A 162 -12.33 15.77 -4.56
CA GLU A 162 -12.38 16.81 -3.52
C GLU A 162 -11.03 16.93 -2.77
N TRP A 163 -10.19 15.90 -2.93
CA TRP A 163 -8.82 15.84 -2.45
C TRP A 163 -7.80 16.30 -3.50
N LEU A 164 -8.22 16.76 -4.68
CA LEU A 164 -7.30 17.27 -5.71
C LEU A 164 -7.03 18.78 -5.54
N PRO A 165 -5.85 19.27 -5.97
CA PRO A 165 -5.56 20.70 -5.97
C PRO A 165 -6.59 21.52 -6.75
N GLY A 166 -7.03 22.62 -6.17
CA GLY A 166 -7.94 23.59 -6.78
C GLY A 166 -9.43 23.22 -6.73
N ASP A 167 -9.81 22.12 -6.06
CA ASP A 167 -11.21 21.77 -5.84
C ASP A 167 -11.94 22.80 -4.95
N GLU A 168 -13.26 22.95 -5.13
CA GLU A 168 -14.07 23.92 -4.39
C GLU A 168 -14.19 23.63 -2.88
N HIS A 169 -14.06 22.37 -2.48
CA HIS A 169 -14.03 21.97 -1.06
C HIS A 169 -12.66 22.28 -0.43
N ALA A 170 -11.62 22.36 -1.27
CA ALA A 170 -10.25 22.67 -0.90
C ALA A 170 -9.73 21.79 0.26
N TYR A 171 -10.08 20.49 0.29
CA TYR A 171 -9.53 19.57 1.28
C TYR A 171 -8.02 19.41 1.08
N TRP A 172 -7.57 19.44 -0.18
CA TRP A 172 -6.16 19.46 -0.52
C TRP A 172 -5.42 20.63 0.15
N GLU A 173 -5.84 21.87 -0.11
CA GLU A 173 -5.15 23.07 0.38
C GLU A 173 -5.31 23.26 1.89
N ASN A 174 -6.51 23.01 2.41
CA ASN A 174 -6.85 23.34 3.80
C ASN A 174 -6.51 22.24 4.79
N LEU A 175 -6.52 20.97 4.38
CA LEU A 175 -6.32 19.82 5.27
C LEU A 175 -5.01 19.08 4.98
N ALA A 176 -4.76 18.69 3.72
CA ALA A 176 -3.63 17.83 3.38
C ALA A 176 -2.30 18.61 3.31
N MET A 177 -2.23 19.65 2.48
CA MET A 177 -1.02 20.45 2.24
C MET A 177 -0.31 20.98 3.50
N PRO A 178 -1.01 21.38 4.58
CA PRO A 178 -0.35 21.85 5.80
C PRO A 178 0.49 20.79 6.54
N VAL A 179 0.29 19.50 6.26
CA VAL A 179 0.94 18.40 7.00
C VAL A 179 1.67 17.40 6.11
N LEU A 180 1.31 17.29 4.82
CA LEU A 180 1.93 16.35 3.89
C LEU A 180 3.46 16.47 3.75
N PRO A 181 4.08 17.68 3.70
CA PRO A 181 5.53 17.80 3.54
C PRO A 181 6.36 17.20 4.67
N ASP A 182 5.77 17.05 5.87
CA ASP A 182 6.44 16.50 7.06
C ASP A 182 5.99 15.06 7.38
N ALA A 183 5.19 14.44 6.50
CA ALA A 183 4.69 13.09 6.70
C ALA A 183 5.77 12.03 6.44
N ASP A 184 5.81 11.01 7.29
CA ASP A 184 6.63 9.81 7.06
C ASP A 184 5.78 8.71 6.40
N ILE A 185 4.51 8.62 6.80
CA ILE A 185 3.52 7.71 6.24
C ILE A 185 2.29 8.52 5.83
N VAL A 186 1.79 8.29 4.62
CA VAL A 186 0.49 8.82 4.17
C VAL A 186 -0.42 7.65 3.82
N THR A 187 -1.54 7.46 4.50
CA THR A 187 -2.53 6.42 4.15
C THR A 187 -3.75 7.01 3.48
N VAL A 188 -4.25 6.36 2.44
CA VAL A 188 -5.41 6.80 1.64
C VAL A 188 -6.47 5.69 1.59
N THR A 189 -7.70 6.00 2.08
CA THR A 189 -8.92 5.20 1.81
C THR A 189 -9.96 6.07 1.12
N ILE A 190 -10.11 5.96 -0.19
CA ILE A 190 -11.04 6.77 -1.00
C ILE A 190 -11.54 5.91 -2.16
N THR A 191 -12.42 6.46 -3.01
CA THR A 191 -13.10 5.88 -4.20
C THR A 191 -14.52 5.35 -3.96
N GLY A 192 -14.87 4.92 -2.75
CA GLY A 192 -16.19 4.36 -2.47
C GLY A 192 -17.33 5.32 -2.86
N ASN A 193 -17.19 6.58 -2.46
CA ASN A 193 -18.18 7.63 -2.73
C ASN A 193 -18.14 8.15 -4.18
N ASP A 194 -17.05 7.92 -4.92
CA ASP A 194 -16.96 8.24 -6.34
C ASP A 194 -17.96 7.41 -7.16
N LEU A 195 -18.28 6.20 -6.69
CA LEU A 195 -19.19 5.26 -7.33
C LEU A 195 -20.65 5.39 -6.88
N GLU A 196 -20.94 6.14 -5.80
CA GLU A 196 -22.30 6.33 -5.28
C GLU A 196 -23.27 6.93 -6.30
N VAL A 197 -22.75 7.68 -7.29
CA VAL A 197 -23.55 8.24 -8.38
C VAL A 197 -24.31 7.18 -9.19
N TYR A 198 -23.88 5.92 -9.18
CA TYR A 198 -24.57 4.83 -9.86
C TYR A 198 -25.83 4.34 -9.14
N VAL A 199 -25.94 4.63 -7.85
CA VAL A 199 -27.13 4.31 -7.04
C VAL A 199 -27.94 5.55 -6.67
N ASP A 200 -27.47 6.74 -7.05
CA ASP A 200 -28.19 7.99 -6.80
C ASP A 200 -29.59 7.97 -7.45
N GLY A 201 -30.59 8.34 -6.65
CA GLY A 201 -32.00 8.32 -7.04
C GLY A 201 -32.65 6.93 -7.11
N LEU A 202 -31.94 5.83 -6.78
CA LEU A 202 -32.53 4.50 -6.62
C LEU A 202 -32.99 4.30 -5.16
N GLU A 203 -34.05 3.50 -4.98
CA GLU A 203 -34.50 3.08 -3.63
C GLU A 203 -34.08 1.61 -3.38
N PRO A 204 -33.50 1.29 -2.21
CA PRO A 204 -33.24 -0.09 -1.82
C PRO A 204 -34.53 -0.94 -1.70
N PRO A 205 -34.49 -2.25 -2.01
CA PRO A 205 -33.35 -2.96 -2.60
C PRO A 205 -33.19 -2.59 -4.08
N TYR A 206 -31.97 -2.20 -4.44
CA TYR A 206 -31.57 -1.89 -5.80
C TYR A 206 -31.72 -3.11 -6.71
N ASN A 207 -32.22 -2.86 -7.91
CA ASN A 207 -32.22 -3.83 -8.98
C ASN A 207 -30.88 -3.74 -9.72
N PRO A 208 -30.07 -4.82 -9.76
CA PRO A 208 -28.75 -4.77 -10.39
C PRO A 208 -28.78 -4.49 -11.89
N LEU A 209 -29.90 -4.74 -12.56
CA LEU A 209 -30.07 -4.30 -13.95
C LEU A 209 -30.17 -2.78 -14.06
N ASP A 210 -30.74 -2.09 -13.08
CA ASP A 210 -30.82 -0.63 -13.05
C ASP A 210 -29.43 -0.04 -12.74
N ILE A 211 -28.66 -0.64 -11.82
CA ILE A 211 -27.25 -0.28 -11.57
C ILE A 211 -26.41 -0.50 -12.83
N LEU A 212 -26.51 -1.68 -13.46
CA LEU A 212 -25.80 -1.98 -14.70
C LEU A 212 -26.21 -1.02 -15.81
N GLN A 213 -27.49 -0.64 -15.89
CA GLN A 213 -27.96 0.33 -16.86
C GLN A 213 -27.41 1.73 -16.55
N ALA A 214 -27.36 2.14 -15.28
CA ALA A 214 -26.76 3.41 -14.85
C ALA A 214 -25.26 3.45 -15.18
N PHE A 215 -24.56 2.33 -14.97
CA PHE A 215 -23.18 2.13 -15.37
C PHE A 215 -22.98 2.28 -16.87
N LEU A 216 -23.74 1.54 -17.68
CA LEU A 216 -23.66 1.61 -19.15
C LEU A 216 -24.08 2.98 -19.70
N ALA A 217 -24.97 3.68 -19.01
CA ALA A 217 -25.39 5.04 -19.37
C ALA A 217 -24.37 6.10 -18.97
N ASN A 218 -23.58 5.84 -17.91
CA ASN A 218 -22.61 6.78 -17.37
C ASN A 218 -21.25 6.10 -17.08
N PRO A 219 -20.61 5.46 -18.07
CA PRO A 219 -19.35 4.76 -17.84
C PRO A 219 -18.23 5.71 -17.40
N GLN A 220 -18.39 7.02 -17.68
CA GLN A 220 -17.41 8.04 -17.33
C GLN A 220 -17.13 8.11 -15.83
N TYR A 221 -18.07 7.82 -14.92
CA TYR A 221 -17.78 7.95 -13.49
C TYR A 221 -16.74 6.93 -13.02
N LEU A 222 -16.86 5.67 -13.43
CA LEU A 222 -15.81 4.66 -13.19
C LEU A 222 -14.52 5.00 -13.95
N LEU A 223 -14.64 5.45 -15.20
CA LEU A 223 -13.48 5.82 -16.03
C LEU A 223 -12.77 7.08 -15.54
N GLU A 224 -13.41 7.91 -14.70
CA GLU A 224 -12.82 9.10 -14.09
C GLU A 224 -12.33 8.82 -12.66
N ALA A 225 -12.99 7.93 -11.90
CA ALA A 225 -12.60 7.59 -10.53
C ALA A 225 -11.16 7.04 -10.47
N VAL A 226 -10.81 6.12 -11.37
CA VAL A 226 -9.45 5.54 -11.40
C VAL A 226 -8.37 6.57 -11.77
N PRO A 227 -8.50 7.36 -12.85
CA PRO A 227 -7.56 8.45 -13.12
C PRO A 227 -7.46 9.48 -11.99
N ARG A 228 -8.57 9.83 -11.33
CA ARG A 228 -8.56 10.78 -10.19
C ARG A 228 -7.86 10.20 -8.98
N LEU A 229 -8.06 8.92 -8.67
CA LEU A 229 -7.28 8.23 -7.65
C LEU A 229 -5.79 8.30 -7.98
N LYS A 230 -5.40 7.95 -9.21
CA LYS A 230 -4.00 8.01 -9.64
C LYS A 230 -3.43 9.43 -9.54
N GLU A 231 -4.19 10.44 -9.97
CA GLU A 231 -3.81 11.84 -9.87
C GLU A 231 -3.64 12.28 -8.41
N LEU A 232 -4.53 11.88 -7.50
CA LEU A 232 -4.41 12.16 -6.08
C LEU A 232 -3.13 11.54 -5.49
N LEU A 233 -2.89 10.25 -5.76
CA LEU A 233 -1.70 9.55 -5.28
C LEU A 233 -0.41 10.19 -5.82
N GLN A 234 -0.40 10.54 -7.11
CA GLN A 234 0.74 11.24 -7.72
C GLN A 234 0.96 12.62 -7.10
N ASN A 235 -0.10 13.40 -6.88
CA ASN A 235 0.02 14.71 -6.23
C ASN A 235 0.61 14.60 -4.81
N ILE A 236 0.28 13.53 -4.06
CA ILE A 236 0.89 13.30 -2.75
C ILE A 236 2.39 13.06 -2.89
N LYS A 237 2.82 12.19 -3.81
CA LYS A 237 4.25 11.93 -4.08
C LYS A 237 4.98 13.15 -4.64
N ASP A 238 4.33 14.00 -5.41
CA ASP A 238 4.92 15.24 -5.91
C ASP A 238 5.18 16.25 -4.78
N VAL A 239 4.32 16.27 -3.75
CA VAL A 239 4.50 17.11 -2.55
C VAL A 239 5.56 16.53 -1.61
N ASN A 240 5.52 15.21 -1.39
CA ASN A 240 6.44 14.52 -0.51
C ASN A 240 6.89 13.20 -1.18
N PRO A 241 7.98 13.24 -1.97
CA PRO A 241 8.48 12.04 -2.64
C PRO A 241 9.07 11.03 -1.65
N ASP A 242 9.45 11.49 -0.46
CA ASP A 242 10.14 10.70 0.55
C ASP A 242 9.18 9.99 1.53
N CYS A 243 7.86 10.19 1.47
CA CYS A 243 6.94 9.47 2.35
C CYS A 243 6.59 8.07 1.82
N ASP A 244 6.26 7.16 2.74
CA ASP A 244 5.59 5.91 2.40
C ASP A 244 4.11 6.19 2.13
N LEU A 245 3.74 6.21 0.85
CA LEU A 245 2.36 6.36 0.41
C LEU A 245 1.68 4.98 0.41
N VAL A 246 0.67 4.82 1.27
CA VAL A 246 -0.10 3.59 1.41
C VAL A 246 -1.50 3.78 0.82
N PHE A 247 -1.83 3.03 -0.23
CA PHE A 247 -3.21 2.90 -0.69
C PHE A 247 -3.87 1.68 -0.03
N ILE A 248 -4.99 1.91 0.64
CA ILE A 248 -5.75 0.86 1.30
C ILE A 248 -6.91 0.45 0.41
N VAL A 249 -6.76 -0.73 -0.19
CA VAL A 249 -7.76 -1.32 -1.09
C VAL A 249 -8.94 -1.80 -0.26
N TYR A 250 -10.16 -1.38 -0.59
CA TYR A 250 -11.36 -1.81 0.13
C TYR A 250 -11.62 -3.31 0.01
N PRO A 251 -12.22 -3.94 1.03
CA PRO A 251 -12.69 -5.31 0.92
C PRO A 251 -13.92 -5.38 0.01
N ASN A 252 -14.29 -6.59 -0.39
CA ASN A 252 -15.51 -6.79 -1.16
C ASN A 252 -16.76 -6.70 -0.26
N PHE A 253 -17.26 -5.49 0.00
CA PHE A 253 -18.42 -5.26 0.87
C PHE A 253 -19.69 -6.04 0.47
N ALA A 254 -19.81 -6.48 -0.80
CA ALA A 254 -20.91 -7.35 -1.21
C ALA A 254 -20.87 -8.75 -0.54
N ASN A 255 -19.74 -9.13 0.08
CA ASN A 255 -19.60 -10.31 0.90
C ASN A 255 -20.09 -10.12 2.35
N SER A 256 -21.19 -9.39 2.53
CA SER A 256 -21.87 -9.21 3.82
C SER A 256 -23.38 -9.34 3.65
N ASP A 257 -24.05 -9.87 4.68
CA ASP A 257 -25.51 -9.88 4.77
C ASP A 257 -26.09 -8.45 4.87
N PHE A 258 -25.35 -7.46 5.36
CA PHE A 258 -25.77 -6.05 5.31
C PHE A 258 -26.04 -5.58 3.88
N PHE A 259 -25.28 -6.10 2.92
CA PHE A 259 -25.47 -5.79 1.50
C PHE A 259 -26.76 -6.36 0.94
N LEU A 260 -27.33 -7.41 1.56
CA LEU A 260 -28.60 -8.02 1.15
C LEU A 260 -29.82 -7.12 1.40
N GLU A 261 -29.69 -6.11 2.25
CA GLU A 261 -30.71 -5.07 2.41
C GLU A 261 -30.83 -4.19 1.15
N TYR A 262 -29.74 -4.11 0.38
CA TYR A 262 -29.60 -3.26 -0.79
C TYR A 262 -29.63 -4.03 -2.10
N ILE A 263 -29.21 -5.29 -2.13
CA ILE A 263 -29.23 -6.11 -3.35
C ILE A 263 -29.86 -7.47 -3.03
N PRO A 264 -30.83 -7.95 -3.83
CA PRO A 264 -31.41 -9.27 -3.61
C PRO A 264 -30.34 -10.37 -3.64
N GLU A 265 -30.42 -11.34 -2.72
CA GLU A 265 -29.50 -12.49 -2.60
C GLU A 265 -29.19 -13.18 -3.94
N THR A 266 -30.19 -13.28 -4.84
CA THR A 266 -30.02 -13.87 -6.18
C THR A 266 -28.98 -13.18 -7.06
N PHE A 267 -28.61 -11.94 -6.74
CA PHE A 267 -27.62 -11.14 -7.48
C PHE A 267 -26.34 -10.86 -6.69
N GLN A 268 -26.25 -11.30 -5.43
CA GLN A 268 -25.05 -11.11 -4.62
C GLN A 268 -23.79 -11.66 -5.31
N PRO A 269 -23.77 -12.86 -5.94
CA PRO A 269 -22.57 -13.35 -6.63
C PRO A 269 -22.12 -12.49 -7.80
N LEU A 270 -23.07 -11.91 -8.56
CA LEU A 270 -22.74 -11.00 -9.65
C LEU A 270 -22.18 -9.68 -9.11
N THR A 271 -22.75 -9.19 -8.02
CA THR A 271 -22.29 -7.96 -7.36
C THR A 271 -20.89 -8.13 -6.80
N MET A 272 -20.63 -9.23 -6.10
CA MET A 272 -19.28 -9.58 -5.60
C MET A 272 -18.28 -9.62 -6.75
N TRP A 273 -18.62 -10.26 -7.87
CA TRP A 273 -17.73 -10.29 -9.04
C TRP A 273 -17.46 -8.90 -9.61
N LEU A 274 -18.48 -8.05 -9.75
CA LEU A 274 -18.33 -6.67 -10.25
C LEU A 274 -17.49 -5.81 -9.31
N MET A 275 -17.70 -5.92 -7.99
CA MET A 275 -16.91 -5.19 -6.99
C MET A 275 -15.45 -5.66 -7.00
N SER A 276 -15.20 -6.96 -7.03
CA SER A 276 -13.83 -7.48 -7.16
C SER A 276 -13.14 -6.99 -8.43
N LEU A 277 -13.86 -6.88 -9.55
CA LEU A 277 -13.32 -6.32 -10.78
C LEU A 277 -12.96 -4.83 -10.63
N ALA A 278 -13.87 -4.03 -10.07
CA ALA A 278 -13.66 -2.59 -9.88
C ALA A 278 -12.49 -2.31 -8.92
N VAL A 279 -12.48 -2.97 -7.75
CA VAL A 279 -11.41 -2.86 -6.75
C VAL A 279 -10.08 -3.38 -7.31
N GLY A 280 -10.10 -4.44 -8.11
CA GLY A 280 -8.90 -4.93 -8.80
C GLY A 280 -8.31 -3.91 -9.79
N TRP A 281 -9.16 -3.15 -10.49
CA TRP A 281 -8.70 -2.05 -11.35
C TRP A 281 -8.12 -0.89 -10.56
N GLU A 282 -8.73 -0.51 -9.43
CA GLU A 282 -8.18 0.51 -8.53
C GLU A 282 -6.82 0.08 -7.96
N ARG A 283 -6.70 -1.17 -7.51
CA ARG A 283 -5.42 -1.74 -7.04
C ARG A 283 -4.35 -1.67 -8.13
N GLY A 284 -4.65 -2.15 -9.33
CA GLY A 284 -3.69 -2.13 -10.45
C GLY A 284 -3.27 -0.72 -10.85
N ALA A 285 -4.20 0.24 -10.86
CA ALA A 285 -3.88 1.62 -11.16
C ALA A 285 -3.04 2.30 -10.05
N ALA A 286 -3.29 1.95 -8.79
CA ALA A 286 -2.49 2.41 -7.67
C ALA A 286 -1.06 1.85 -7.76
N ALA A 287 -0.89 0.56 -8.12
CA ALA A 287 0.41 -0.09 -8.29
C ALA A 287 1.30 0.54 -9.38
N GLU A 288 0.75 1.36 -10.28
CA GLU A 288 1.54 2.14 -11.24
C GLU A 288 2.23 3.36 -10.62
N ILE A 289 1.91 3.71 -9.36
CA ILE A 289 2.59 4.76 -8.61
C ILE A 289 3.88 4.20 -8.04
N GLN A 290 5.00 4.84 -8.37
CA GLN A 290 6.32 4.43 -7.88
C GLN A 290 6.38 4.43 -6.35
N ASP A 291 6.98 3.38 -5.78
CA ASP A 291 7.18 3.17 -4.34
C ASP A 291 5.89 3.20 -3.52
N ILE A 292 4.77 2.80 -4.12
CA ILE A 292 3.51 2.69 -3.38
C ILE A 292 3.48 1.43 -2.51
N VAL A 293 2.87 1.53 -1.34
CA VAL A 293 2.54 0.39 -0.49
C VAL A 293 1.05 0.09 -0.61
N ILE A 294 0.69 -1.18 -0.75
CA ILE A 294 -0.71 -1.60 -0.91
C ILE A 294 -1.16 -2.40 0.31
N THR A 295 -2.13 -1.85 1.05
CA THR A 295 -2.89 -2.62 2.04
C THR A 295 -4.02 -3.35 1.33
N ASP A 296 -3.77 -4.60 0.96
CA ASP A 296 -4.68 -5.42 0.15
C ASP A 296 -5.74 -6.15 1.00
N THR A 297 -6.71 -5.39 1.52
CA THR A 297 -7.75 -5.99 2.38
C THR A 297 -8.70 -6.91 1.60
N ILE A 298 -8.90 -6.68 0.30
CA ILE A 298 -9.73 -7.56 -0.54
C ILE A 298 -9.18 -8.99 -0.57
N ASN A 299 -7.88 -9.17 -0.77
CA ASN A 299 -7.28 -10.51 -0.75
C ASN A 299 -7.06 -11.04 0.67
N TYR A 300 -6.88 -10.18 1.68
CA TYR A 300 -6.85 -10.62 3.08
C TYR A 300 -8.14 -11.35 3.47
N TYR A 301 -9.30 -10.73 3.19
CA TYR A 301 -10.59 -11.35 3.49
C TYR A 301 -10.93 -12.46 2.51
N GLY A 302 -10.58 -12.31 1.22
CA GLY A 302 -10.94 -13.28 0.18
C GLY A 302 -12.45 -13.52 0.15
N ASP A 303 -12.85 -14.77 0.36
CA ASP A 303 -14.26 -15.18 0.41
C ASP A 303 -14.87 -15.17 1.84
N GLU A 304 -14.13 -14.75 2.87
CA GLU A 304 -14.62 -14.72 4.25
C GLU A 304 -15.74 -13.68 4.44
N PRO A 305 -16.87 -14.04 5.10
CA PRO A 305 -17.96 -13.11 5.35
C PRO A 305 -17.52 -11.88 6.15
N LEU A 306 -17.95 -10.70 5.73
CA LEU A 306 -17.56 -9.43 6.33
C LEU A 306 -18.44 -8.98 7.50
N ASP A 307 -19.60 -9.59 7.73
CA ASP A 307 -20.50 -9.23 8.84
C ASP A 307 -19.83 -9.16 10.23
N PRO A 308 -18.89 -10.06 10.59
CA PRO A 308 -18.16 -9.96 11.86
C PRO A 308 -17.25 -8.71 11.97
N TYR A 309 -16.97 -8.04 10.85
CA TYR A 309 -16.02 -6.93 10.73
C TYR A 309 -16.69 -5.58 10.43
N LEU A 310 -18.01 -5.55 10.19
CA LEU A 310 -18.74 -4.34 9.86
C LEU A 310 -19.76 -3.95 10.95
N VAL A 311 -20.12 -2.67 11.02
CA VAL A 311 -21.28 -2.18 11.78
C VAL A 311 -22.50 -1.94 10.89
N ASP A 312 -22.27 -1.69 9.61
CA ASP A 312 -23.27 -1.48 8.58
C ASP A 312 -22.76 -1.97 7.21
N ILE A 313 -23.32 -1.49 6.10
CA ILE A 313 -22.96 -1.94 4.75
C ILE A 313 -21.48 -1.74 4.38
N VAL A 314 -20.80 -0.73 4.92
CA VAL A 314 -19.41 -0.40 4.53
C VAL A 314 -18.50 -0.06 5.70
N HIS A 315 -19.04 0.41 6.82
CA HIS A 315 -18.20 0.90 7.91
C HIS A 315 -17.70 -0.24 8.78
N PRO A 316 -16.39 -0.28 9.07
CA PRO A 316 -15.81 -1.30 9.91
C PRO A 316 -16.32 -1.18 11.35
N ASN A 317 -16.38 -2.30 12.07
CA ASN A 317 -16.50 -2.31 13.52
C ASN A 317 -15.11 -2.34 14.17
N ASP A 318 -15.02 -2.61 15.48
CA ASP A 318 -13.73 -2.72 16.18
C ASP A 318 -12.79 -3.76 15.55
N ALA A 319 -13.32 -4.92 15.16
CA ALA A 319 -12.53 -5.98 14.53
C ALA A 319 -12.12 -5.60 13.10
N GLY A 320 -13.01 -5.00 12.31
CA GLY A 320 -12.68 -4.50 10.98
C GLY A 320 -11.60 -3.43 11.01
N SER A 321 -11.73 -2.44 11.90
CA SER A 321 -10.73 -1.38 12.05
C SER A 321 -9.39 -1.91 12.55
N GLN A 322 -9.40 -2.97 13.38
CA GLN A 322 -8.18 -3.67 13.77
C GLN A 322 -7.50 -4.32 12.57
N VAL A 323 -8.26 -5.00 11.69
CA VAL A 323 -7.72 -5.60 10.45
C VAL A 323 -7.07 -4.53 9.56
N TYR A 324 -7.75 -3.41 9.32
CA TYR A 324 -7.18 -2.32 8.48
C TYR A 324 -5.84 -1.83 9.04
N ALA A 325 -5.77 -1.61 10.35
CA ALA A 325 -4.54 -1.17 11.01
C ALA A 325 -3.43 -2.23 10.95
N GLU A 326 -3.73 -3.49 11.27
CA GLU A 326 -2.75 -4.58 11.26
C GLU A 326 -2.26 -4.90 9.85
N GLN A 327 -3.14 -4.90 8.85
CA GLN A 327 -2.72 -5.15 7.47
C GLN A 327 -1.94 -3.98 6.89
N THR A 328 -2.26 -2.73 7.28
CA THR A 328 -1.43 -1.57 6.89
C THR A 328 -0.06 -1.62 7.54
N PHE A 329 0.00 -1.91 8.85
CA PHE A 329 1.26 -2.09 9.55
C PHE A 329 2.08 -3.22 8.93
N ARG A 330 1.43 -4.34 8.59
CA ARG A 330 2.05 -5.48 7.90
C ARG A 330 2.56 -5.10 6.53
N ALA A 331 1.77 -4.40 5.71
CA ALA A 331 2.18 -3.96 4.38
C ALA A 331 3.39 -3.02 4.44
N LEU A 332 3.56 -2.23 5.50
CA LEU A 332 4.76 -1.39 5.65
C LEU A 332 6.03 -2.17 6.02
N GLY A 333 5.91 -3.38 6.59
CA GLY A 333 7.04 -4.17 7.13
C GLY A 333 6.88 -4.53 8.60
N GLY A 334 5.82 -4.07 9.24
CA GLY A 334 5.51 -4.34 10.64
C GLY A 334 5.14 -5.80 10.93
N VAL A 335 5.55 -6.28 12.10
CA VAL A 335 5.25 -7.62 12.62
C VAL A 335 4.82 -7.53 14.08
N VAL A 336 3.73 -8.22 14.43
CA VAL A 336 3.28 -8.36 15.83
C VAL A 336 3.41 -9.83 16.24
N LEU A 337 4.26 -10.09 17.23
CA LEU A 337 4.37 -11.39 17.87
C LEU A 337 3.59 -11.39 19.18
N GLU A 338 2.67 -12.34 19.31
CA GLU A 338 1.85 -12.53 20.52
C GLU A 338 2.14 -13.89 21.14
N ASP A 339 1.80 -14.08 22.42
CA ASP A 339 1.94 -15.38 23.09
C ASP A 339 1.27 -16.54 22.32
N ALA A 340 0.17 -16.24 21.60
CA ALA A 340 -0.57 -17.20 20.80
C ALA A 340 -0.01 -17.40 19.38
N LYS A 341 0.81 -16.45 18.88
CA LYS A 341 1.35 -16.43 17.52
C LYS A 341 2.83 -16.03 17.54
N LEU A 342 3.68 -17.04 17.53
CA LEU A 342 5.13 -16.92 17.68
C LEU A 342 5.89 -17.15 16.38
N GLY A 343 5.21 -17.09 15.25
CA GLY A 343 5.82 -17.23 13.94
C GLY A 343 5.15 -16.25 13.00
N GLU A 344 5.95 -15.46 12.31
CA GLU A 344 5.53 -14.68 11.14
C GLU A 344 6.51 -14.97 10.01
N ASP A 345 5.95 -15.22 8.83
CA ASP A 345 6.71 -15.41 7.60
C ASP A 345 6.43 -14.24 6.65
N ARG A 346 7.47 -13.76 5.99
CA ARG A 346 7.45 -12.58 5.12
C ARG A 346 8.01 -12.93 3.76
N MET A 347 7.40 -12.42 2.73
CA MET A 347 7.90 -12.57 1.39
C MET A 347 7.90 -11.17 0.77
N THR A 348 9.01 -10.82 0.14
CA THR A 348 9.22 -9.52 -0.48
C THR A 348 9.89 -9.73 -1.83
N GLY A 349 9.17 -9.39 -2.89
CA GLY A 349 9.64 -9.44 -4.27
C GLY A 349 10.14 -8.07 -4.72
N PHE A 350 11.22 -8.08 -5.49
CA PHE A 350 11.81 -6.89 -6.10
C PHE A 350 12.06 -7.08 -7.59
N TYR A 351 11.92 -6.01 -8.36
CA TYR A 351 12.48 -5.98 -9.70
C TYR A 351 13.96 -5.59 -9.65
N ALA A 352 14.85 -6.58 -9.70
CA ALA A 352 16.30 -6.46 -9.51
C ALA A 352 17.09 -7.40 -10.45
N PRO A 353 17.01 -7.21 -11.78
CA PRO A 353 17.57 -8.13 -12.77
C PRO A 353 19.09 -8.32 -12.64
N GLU A 354 19.83 -7.28 -12.25
CA GLU A 354 21.28 -7.33 -12.11
C GLU A 354 21.77 -8.15 -10.90
N LEU A 355 20.87 -8.48 -9.96
CA LEU A 355 21.19 -9.31 -8.80
C LEU A 355 20.87 -10.80 -9.06
N ALA A 356 20.22 -11.11 -10.19
CA ALA A 356 19.81 -12.47 -10.55
C ALA A 356 20.83 -13.22 -11.43
N ASP A 357 21.75 -12.51 -12.10
CA ASP A 357 22.58 -13.05 -13.20
C ASP A 357 23.96 -13.62 -12.79
N ASP A 358 24.32 -13.64 -11.50
CA ASP A 358 25.71 -13.95 -11.08
C ASP A 358 26.11 -15.44 -11.12
N ASP A 359 25.19 -16.37 -11.44
CA ASP A 359 25.45 -17.82 -11.30
C ASP A 359 25.72 -18.62 -12.60
N ASP A 360 25.57 -18.03 -13.80
CA ASP A 360 25.58 -18.83 -15.06
C ASP A 360 26.79 -18.64 -16.00
N ASP A 361 27.73 -17.71 -15.74
CA ASP A 361 28.80 -17.39 -16.72
C ASP A 361 30.19 -18.00 -16.45
N ASP A 362 30.39 -18.78 -15.37
CA ASP A 362 31.75 -19.22 -14.97
C ASP A 362 32.15 -20.66 -15.39
N ASP A 363 31.31 -21.41 -16.13
CA ASP A 363 31.58 -22.84 -16.39
C ASP A 363 32.01 -23.24 -17.83
N ASP A 364 32.18 -22.30 -18.78
CA ASP A 364 32.49 -22.66 -20.19
C ASP A 364 33.91 -22.36 -20.70
N ASP A 365 34.82 -21.78 -19.89
CA ASP A 365 36.16 -21.37 -20.37
C ASP A 365 37.30 -22.41 -20.17
N ASN A 366 36.98 -23.69 -19.97
CA ASN A 366 37.99 -24.71 -19.65
C ASN A 366 38.04 -25.91 -20.61
N ASN A 367 37.88 -25.68 -21.91
CA ASN A 367 38.15 -26.72 -22.89
C ASN A 367 38.58 -26.21 -24.28
N ASP A 368 39.75 -25.57 -24.39
CA ASP A 368 40.46 -25.42 -25.67
C ASP A 368 41.99 -25.48 -25.52
N ASP A 369 42.46 -26.58 -24.92
CA ASP A 369 43.85 -27.05 -25.04
C ASP A 369 43.85 -28.47 -25.64
N ASN A 370 43.76 -28.56 -26.97
CA ASN A 370 44.43 -29.54 -27.86
C ASN A 370 43.61 -29.77 -29.14
N ASP A 371 44.10 -29.26 -30.28
CA ASP A 371 44.67 -30.15 -31.30
C ASP A 371 45.35 -29.35 -32.43
N ASP A 372 46.67 -29.45 -32.46
CA ASP A 372 47.49 -29.29 -33.66
C ASP A 372 47.02 -30.25 -34.76
N ASN A 373 46.76 -29.76 -35.98
CA ASN A 373 47.27 -30.36 -37.22
C ASN A 373 46.91 -29.57 -38.50
N ASP A 374 47.98 -29.12 -39.16
CA ASP A 374 48.32 -29.30 -40.58
C ASP A 374 47.42 -28.75 -41.72
N ASP A 375 48.04 -27.82 -42.44
CA ASP A 375 48.27 -27.77 -43.89
C ASP A 375 47.07 -27.64 -44.87
N ASN A 376 47.09 -26.50 -45.60
CA ASN A 376 47.44 -26.40 -47.03
C ASN A 376 46.52 -25.55 -47.93
N ASP A 377 47.22 -24.71 -48.71
CA ASP A 377 46.99 -24.30 -50.11
C ASP A 377 45.95 -23.21 -50.47
N ASP A 378 46.50 -22.03 -50.75
CA ASP A 378 46.52 -21.33 -52.05
C ASP A 378 45.26 -21.40 -52.96
N ASN A 379 44.65 -20.24 -53.25
CA ASN A 379 44.72 -19.62 -54.58
C ASN A 379 43.86 -18.34 -54.75
N ASP A 380 44.55 -17.31 -55.25
CA ASP A 380 44.23 -16.43 -56.38
C ASP A 380 42.94 -15.57 -56.44
N ASP A 381 43.18 -14.26 -56.37
CA ASP A 381 42.93 -13.26 -57.42
C ASP A 381 41.59 -13.26 -58.18
N ASN A 382 40.84 -12.15 -58.04
CA ASN A 382 40.67 -11.22 -59.17
C ASN A 382 40.08 -9.86 -58.74
N ASP A 383 40.82 -8.82 -59.11
CA ASP A 383 40.38 -7.46 -59.42
C ASP A 383 39.13 -7.44 -60.32
N ASP A 384 38.32 -6.37 -60.24
CA ASP A 384 38.36 -5.26 -61.21
C ASP A 384 37.02 -4.49 -61.31
N THR A 385 37.12 -3.14 -61.25
CA THR A 385 36.25 -2.09 -61.88
C THR A 385 34.73 -2.07 -61.63
N SER A 386 34.01 -0.97 -61.39
CA SER A 386 34.22 0.48 -61.60
C SER A 386 32.97 1.26 -61.06
N PRO A 387 33.01 2.61 -61.01
CA PRO A 387 32.05 3.49 -60.33
C PRO A 387 31.02 4.17 -61.26
N ALA A 388 29.92 4.69 -60.69
CA ALA A 388 29.07 5.80 -61.15
C ALA A 388 28.00 6.05 -60.07
N ASP A 389 28.01 7.21 -59.41
CA ASP A 389 27.17 8.40 -59.71
C ASP A 389 25.67 8.11 -59.54
N ASP A 390 25.03 8.68 -58.51
CA ASP A 390 23.94 9.64 -58.74
C ASP A 390 23.59 10.43 -57.47
N ASP A 391 23.29 11.70 -57.72
CA ASP A 391 22.97 12.79 -56.80
C ASP A 391 21.51 12.72 -56.31
N THR A 392 21.24 13.08 -55.05
CA THR A 392 20.05 13.82 -54.59
C THR A 392 20.35 14.43 -53.22
N ALA A 393 20.62 15.75 -53.15
CA ALA A 393 19.68 16.82 -52.74
C ALA A 393 19.40 16.75 -51.22
N ASP A 394 20.06 17.58 -50.39
CA ASP A 394 19.74 19.00 -50.12
C ASP A 394 18.24 19.23 -49.94
N ASP A 395 17.80 19.33 -48.69
CA ASP A 395 16.71 20.21 -48.25
C ASP A 395 16.97 20.54 -46.75
N ASP A 396 17.63 21.69 -46.57
CA ASP A 396 17.52 22.56 -45.40
C ASP A 396 16.08 23.12 -45.30
N ASP A 397 15.79 23.77 -44.18
CA ASP A 397 14.58 24.58 -43.85
C ASP A 397 13.47 23.83 -43.08
N ASP A 398 13.41 24.07 -41.76
CA ASP A 398 12.44 25.06 -41.25
C ASP A 398 12.63 25.28 -39.74
N ASP A 399 13.13 26.48 -39.43
CA ASP A 399 12.97 27.18 -38.17
C ASP A 399 11.47 27.32 -37.83
N ASN A 400 11.11 27.12 -36.57
CA ASN A 400 9.87 27.71 -36.04
C ASN A 400 10.12 28.17 -34.60
N ASP A 401 10.70 29.36 -34.54
CA ASP A 401 10.65 30.29 -33.42
C ASP A 401 9.21 30.83 -33.24
N ASP A 402 8.96 31.28 -32.00
CA ASP A 402 8.01 32.32 -31.60
C ASP A 402 6.49 32.03 -31.62
N ASN A 403 5.93 31.89 -30.42
CA ASN A 403 4.69 32.56 -30.05
C ASN A 403 4.71 32.90 -28.55
N ASP A 404 5.35 34.03 -28.23
CA ASP A 404 4.95 34.92 -27.16
C ASP A 404 3.64 35.66 -27.55
N ASP A 405 3.00 36.25 -26.55
CA ASP A 405 1.87 37.20 -26.60
C ASP A 405 0.45 36.61 -26.42
N ASN A 406 -0.02 36.65 -25.17
CA ASN A 406 -1.35 37.18 -24.85
C ASN A 406 -1.38 37.69 -23.39
N ASP A 407 -0.89 38.91 -23.23
CA ASP A 407 -1.37 39.85 -22.22
C ASP A 407 -2.73 40.45 -22.65
N ASP A 408 -3.43 41.01 -21.66
CA ASP A 408 -4.62 41.88 -21.73
C ASP A 408 -6.01 41.21 -21.76
N ASN A 409 -6.61 41.12 -20.56
CA ASN A 409 -7.90 41.75 -20.33
C ASN A 409 -8.05 42.18 -18.87
N ASP A 410 -7.94 43.50 -18.70
CA ASP A 410 -8.42 44.31 -17.59
C ASP A 410 -9.96 44.30 -17.46
N ASP A 411 -10.42 44.77 -16.29
CA ASP A 411 -11.71 45.39 -15.98
C ASP A 411 -12.93 44.52 -15.62
N ASN A 412 -13.19 44.42 -14.31
CA ASN A 412 -14.44 44.86 -13.66
C ASN A 412 -14.25 44.79 -12.12
N ASP A 413 -13.98 45.90 -11.43
CA ASP A 413 -14.89 46.98 -11.01
C ASP A 413 -15.86 46.57 -9.87
N ASP A 414 -15.49 47.05 -8.68
CA ASP A 414 -16.28 47.49 -7.53
C ASP A 414 -17.74 47.00 -7.38
N SER A 415 -17.99 46.28 -6.28
CA SER A 415 -19.11 46.67 -5.41
C SER A 415 -18.90 46.29 -3.95
N ALA A 416 -18.70 47.32 -3.13
CA ALA A 416 -18.85 47.29 -1.69
C ALA A 416 -20.31 46.99 -1.30
N GLY A 417 -20.50 46.04 -0.38
CA GLY A 417 -21.79 45.72 0.22
C GLY A 417 -21.64 45.49 1.72
N SER A 418 -21.71 46.58 2.49
CA SER A 418 -21.88 46.57 3.94
C SER A 418 -23.26 46.01 4.30
N GLY A 419 -23.30 44.93 5.09
CA GLY A 419 -24.52 44.38 5.68
C GLY A 419 -24.28 43.95 7.12
N THR A 420 -24.53 44.87 8.05
CA THR A 420 -24.67 44.60 9.48
C THR A 420 -26.10 44.13 9.78
N GLY A 421 -26.22 42.95 10.39
CA GLY A 421 -27.33 42.49 11.24
C GLY A 421 -26.71 41.41 12.15
N ASP A 422 -26.61 41.53 13.47
CA ASP A 422 -27.62 41.86 14.48
C ASP A 422 -28.94 41.14 14.16
N ASP A 423 -29.09 39.91 14.67
CA ASP A 423 -30.09 39.61 15.70
C ASP A 423 -30.12 38.11 16.05
N ASP A 424 -30.36 37.88 17.34
CA ASP A 424 -31.02 36.73 17.99
C ASP A 424 -30.20 35.47 18.34
N ASP A 425 -29.67 35.53 19.57
CA ASP A 425 -29.94 34.57 20.66
C ASP A 425 -30.90 33.42 20.29
N ASP A 426 -30.42 32.17 20.39
CA ASP A 426 -31.25 31.15 21.03
C ASP A 426 -30.41 30.11 21.78
N ASP A 427 -30.65 30.18 23.08
CA ASP A 427 -30.26 29.32 24.17
C ASP A 427 -31.03 27.99 24.08
N SER A 428 -30.34 26.87 23.91
CA SER A 428 -30.88 25.59 24.34
C SER A 428 -29.78 24.63 24.76
N GLY A 429 -29.42 24.73 26.03
CA GLY A 429 -28.76 23.63 26.73
C GLY A 429 -29.62 22.38 26.76
N CYS A 430 -28.98 21.24 26.53
CA CYS A 430 -29.46 19.94 26.99
C CYS A 430 -28.35 19.31 27.83
N GLY A 431 -28.48 19.47 29.14
CA GLY A 431 -27.89 18.55 30.10
C GLY A 431 -28.89 17.46 30.44
N CYS A 432 -28.47 16.20 30.33
CA CYS A 432 -28.67 15.11 31.28
C CYS A 432 -27.73 13.97 30.89
#